data_AF-A0A0T6BAP9-F1
#
_entry.id   AF-A0A0T6BAP9-F1
#
_cell.length_a   1.000
_cell.length_b   1.000
_cell.length_c   1.000
_cell.angle_alpha   90.00
_cell.angle_beta   90.00
_cell.angle_gamma   90.00
#
_symmetry.space_group_name_H-M   'P 1'
#
loop_
_entity.id
_entity.type
_entity.pdbx_description
1 polymer ?
#
loop_
_entity_poly.entity_id
_entity_poly.type
_entity_poly.pdbx_seq_one_letter_code
_entity_poly.pdbx_strand_id
1 'polypeptide(L)'
;MGQSAGATCVEYLGMLPQLKGKISGIIQQSGSAISSFSLGRYRRLGAYVLSTSLGLQSQNSSAILEYLRTVDPEELRKRALTTSVDVLYGTGAFHGLLYIPGLESRSNKNSLLTEMTYEQLKGGNFNKIRRLMG
;
A
#
# COMPACT_ATOMS: atom_id res chain seq x y z
N MET A 1 18.17 -1.81 1.29
CA MET A 1 17.93 -2.93 0.35
C MET A 1 16.61 -3.59 0.68
N GLY A 2 15.99 -4.29 -0.26
CA GLY A 2 14.78 -5.08 0.02
C GLY A 2 14.48 -6.08 -1.08
N GLN A 3 13.73 -7.14 -0.73
CA GLN A 3 13.32 -8.22 -1.63
C GLN A 3 11.79 -8.30 -1.72
N SER A 4 11.24 -8.60 -2.91
CA SER A 4 9.80 -8.67 -3.19
C SER A 4 9.08 -7.39 -2.78
N ALA A 5 8.08 -7.45 -1.88
CA ALA A 5 7.44 -6.28 -1.29
C ALA A 5 8.44 -5.31 -0.63
N GLY A 6 9.54 -5.83 -0.07
CA GLY A 6 10.63 -5.01 0.45
C GLY A 6 11.36 -4.22 -0.64
N ALA A 7 11.48 -4.76 -1.86
CA ALA A 7 12.08 -4.05 -3.00
C ALA A 7 11.20 -2.86 -3.43
N THR A 8 9.88 -3.05 -3.43
CA THR A 8 8.88 -1.99 -3.60
C THR A 8 9.00 -0.91 -2.50
N CYS A 9 9.13 -1.32 -1.24
CA CYS A 9 9.28 -0.38 -0.12
C CYS A 9 10.55 0.49 -0.25
N VAL A 10 11.71 -0.09 -0.59
CA VAL A 10 12.93 0.73 -0.75
C VAL A 10 12.87 1.63 -1.97
N GLU A 11 12.13 1.26 -3.02
CA GLU A 11 11.86 2.18 -4.13
C GLU A 11 11.01 3.37 -3.68
N TYR A 12 9.94 3.15 -2.90
CA TYR A 12 9.17 4.25 -2.32
C TYR A 12 10.05 5.16 -1.47
N LEU A 13 10.88 4.61 -0.58
CA LEU A 13 11.81 5.40 0.24
C LEU A 13 12.77 6.21 -0.64
N GLY A 14 13.27 5.63 -1.74
CA GLY A 14 14.11 6.33 -2.70
C GLY A 14 13.40 7.46 -3.43
N MET A 15 12.07 7.43 -3.54
CA MET A 15 11.27 8.47 -4.20
C MET A 15 10.84 9.60 -3.26
N LEU A 16 10.74 9.35 -1.94
CA LEU A 16 10.24 10.33 -0.97
C LEU A 16 11.10 11.61 -0.93
N PRO A 17 10.51 12.80 -1.19
CA PRO A 17 11.26 14.07 -1.17
C PRO A 17 11.94 14.37 0.19
N GLN A 18 11.30 14.00 1.30
CA GLN A 18 11.82 14.18 2.66
C GLN A 18 13.07 13.34 2.99
N LEU A 19 13.41 12.38 2.13
CA LEU A 19 14.60 11.54 2.24
C LEU A 19 15.71 11.94 1.24
N LYS A 20 15.53 13.03 0.50
CA LYS A 20 16.55 13.57 -0.41
C LYS A 20 17.87 13.80 0.33
N GLY A 21 18.96 13.25 -0.21
CA GLY A 21 20.30 13.34 0.37
C GLY A 21 20.54 12.45 1.60
N LYS A 22 19.54 11.74 2.11
CA LYS A 22 19.68 10.83 3.26
C LYS A 22 19.94 9.38 2.86
N ILE A 23 19.58 9.02 1.63
CA ILE A 23 19.79 7.70 1.04
C ILE A 23 20.83 7.83 -0.06
N SER A 24 21.93 7.08 0.02
CA SER A 24 23.01 7.09 -0.98
C SER A 24 22.72 6.18 -2.18
N GLY A 25 21.89 5.14 -1.99
CA GLY A 25 21.46 4.23 -3.03
C GLY A 25 20.44 3.20 -2.54
N ILE A 26 19.84 2.47 -3.48
CA ILE A 26 18.89 1.39 -3.20
C ILE A 26 19.25 0.12 -3.98
N ILE A 27 18.95 -1.03 -3.37
CA ILE A 27 19.03 -2.35 -4.00
C ILE A 27 17.64 -2.96 -3.94
N GLN A 28 17.08 -3.28 -5.10
CA GLN A 28 15.76 -3.84 -5.29
C GLN A 28 15.87 -5.27 -5.80
N GLN A 29 15.43 -6.24 -5.00
CA GLN A 29 15.50 -7.64 -5.36
C GLN A 29 14.11 -8.20 -5.72
N SER A 30 13.87 -8.55 -6.98
CA SER A 30 12.62 -9.16 -7.47
C SER A 30 11.35 -8.37 -7.13
N GLY A 31 11.37 -7.03 -7.22
CA GLY A 31 10.19 -6.19 -7.01
C GLY A 31 10.41 -4.71 -7.32
N SER A 32 9.33 -4.00 -7.62
CA SER A 32 9.33 -2.58 -7.94
C SER A 32 8.03 -1.90 -7.51
N ALA A 33 8.04 -0.58 -7.35
CA ALA A 33 6.86 0.24 -7.10
C ALA A 33 5.88 0.31 -8.29
N ILE A 34 6.22 -0.24 -9.46
CA ILE A 34 5.28 -0.46 -10.57
C ILE A 34 4.81 -1.91 -10.72
N SER A 35 5.20 -2.82 -9.82
CA SER A 35 4.67 -4.18 -9.79
C SER A 35 3.16 -4.19 -9.54
N SER A 36 2.42 -5.17 -10.08
CA SER A 36 0.95 -5.21 -9.97
C SER A 36 0.42 -5.23 -8.53
N PHE A 37 1.23 -5.73 -7.58
CA PHE A 37 0.98 -5.81 -6.14
C PHE A 37 1.49 -4.60 -5.34
N SER A 38 2.14 -3.61 -5.95
CA SER A 38 2.79 -2.52 -5.22
C SER A 38 1.81 -1.49 -4.66
N LEU A 39 0.66 -1.32 -5.33
CA LEU A 39 -0.30 -0.26 -5.06
C LEU A 39 -1.74 -0.78 -4.98
N GLY A 40 -2.39 -0.52 -3.84
CA GLY A 40 -3.75 -0.94 -3.52
C GLY A 40 -4.83 -0.11 -4.21
N ARG A 41 -5.66 -0.79 -5.01
CA ARG A 41 -6.78 -0.20 -5.76
C ARG A 41 -8.08 -0.12 -4.96
N TYR A 42 -8.31 -1.09 -4.07
CA TYR A 42 -9.62 -1.32 -3.45
C TYR A 42 -9.65 -0.98 -1.94
N ARG A 43 -8.89 0.01 -1.48
CA ARG A 43 -8.66 0.26 -0.04
C ARG A 43 -9.94 0.55 0.77
N ARG A 44 -10.81 1.42 0.24
CA ARG A 44 -12.10 1.73 0.90
C ARG A 44 -13.01 0.50 0.93
N LEU A 45 -13.04 -0.25 -0.18
CA LEU A 45 -13.79 -1.50 -0.26
C LEU A 45 -13.23 -2.53 0.74
N GLY A 46 -11.90 -2.64 0.88
CA GLY A 46 -11.28 -3.54 1.85
C GLY A 46 -11.66 -3.24 3.29
N ALA A 47 -11.69 -1.95 3.68
CA ALA A 47 -12.17 -1.55 5.00
C ALA A 47 -13.63 -1.94 5.23
N TYR A 48 -14.48 -1.74 4.21
CA TYR A 48 -15.90 -2.12 4.25
C TYR A 48 -16.13 -3.63 4.36
N VAL A 49 -15.45 -4.43 3.53
CA VAL A 49 -15.60 -5.89 3.55
C VAL A 49 -15.09 -6.45 4.88
N LEU A 50 -13.97 -5.93 5.40
CA LEU A 50 -13.46 -6.33 6.71
C LEU A 50 -14.44 -6.00 7.83
N SER A 51 -14.95 -4.76 7.90
CA SER A 51 -15.91 -4.40 8.95
C SER A 51 -17.18 -5.26 8.86
N THR A 52 -17.65 -5.54 7.65
CA THR A 52 -18.81 -6.42 7.41
C THR A 52 -18.52 -7.85 7.90
N SER A 53 -17.33 -8.38 7.62
CA SER A 53 -16.91 -9.72 8.09
C SER A 53 -16.83 -9.84 9.61
N LEU A 54 -16.66 -8.71 10.29
CA LEU A 54 -16.62 -8.59 11.75
C LEU A 54 -18.01 -8.31 12.36
N GLY A 55 -19.03 -8.06 11.54
CA GLY A 55 -20.41 -7.85 11.97
C GLY A 55 -20.90 -6.41 11.90
N LEU A 56 -20.10 -5.46 11.39
CA LEU A 56 -20.53 -4.08 11.16
C LEU A 56 -20.88 -3.81 9.69
N GLN A 57 -22.16 -3.60 9.42
CA GLN A 57 -22.65 -3.08 8.14
C GLN A 57 -22.74 -1.55 8.18
N SER A 58 -21.76 -0.86 7.61
CA SER A 58 -21.74 0.59 7.51
C SER A 58 -20.94 1.04 6.29
N GLN A 59 -21.31 2.15 5.66
CA GLN A 59 -20.53 2.78 4.59
C GLN A 59 -19.80 4.07 5.05
N ASN A 60 -20.01 4.46 6.31
CA ASN A 60 -19.42 5.66 6.90
C ASN A 60 -18.01 5.33 7.40
N SER A 61 -16.99 5.95 6.81
CA SER A 61 -15.58 5.68 7.12
C SER A 61 -15.23 5.92 8.59
N SER A 62 -15.81 6.94 9.23
CA SER A 62 -15.56 7.24 10.64
C SER A 62 -16.16 6.16 11.54
N ALA A 63 -17.40 5.73 11.27
CA ALA A 63 -18.04 4.65 12.03
C ALA A 63 -17.28 3.33 11.88
N ILE A 64 -16.81 3.02 10.66
CA ILE A 64 -15.96 1.84 10.41
C ILE A 64 -14.67 1.93 11.22
N LEU A 65 -13.98 3.07 11.18
CA LEU A 65 -12.71 3.25 11.88
C LEU A 65 -12.86 3.09 13.40
N GLU A 66 -13.87 3.74 14.00
CA GLU A 66 -14.12 3.65 15.44
C GLU A 66 -14.45 2.21 15.86
N TYR A 67 -15.22 1.48 15.06
CA TYR A 67 -15.51 0.07 15.32
C TYR A 67 -14.26 -0.82 15.17
N LEU A 68 -13.48 -0.68 14.10
CA LEU A 68 -12.28 -1.51 13.90
C LEU A 68 -11.24 -1.33 15.00
N ARG A 69 -11.24 -0.18 15.71
CA ARG A 69 -10.38 0.07 16.87
C ARG A 69 -10.79 -0.68 18.14
N THR A 70 -12.05 -1.14 18.23
CA THR A 70 -12.54 -1.92 19.39
C THR A 70 -12.37 -3.42 19.21
N VAL A 71 -12.09 -3.87 17.98
CA VAL A 71 -11.89 -5.29 17.65
C VAL A 71 -10.52 -5.76 18.15
N ASP A 72 -10.48 -6.99 18.67
CA ASP A 72 -9.24 -7.64 19.07
C ASP A 72 -8.23 -7.68 17.91
N PRO A 73 -6.94 -7.30 18.12
CA PRO A 73 -5.95 -7.25 17.05
C PRO A 73 -5.72 -8.58 16.33
N GLU A 74 -5.79 -9.72 17.01
CA GLU A 74 -5.58 -11.03 16.38
C GLU A 74 -6.78 -11.43 15.52
N GLU A 75 -8.00 -11.16 15.99
CA GLU A 75 -9.20 -11.36 15.17
C GLU A 75 -9.21 -10.43 13.95
N LEU A 76 -8.82 -9.16 14.14
CA LEU A 76 -8.68 -8.19 13.05
C LEU A 76 -7.67 -8.69 11.99
N ARG A 77 -6.50 -9.17 12.42
CA ARG A 77 -5.47 -9.73 11.55
C ARG A 77 -5.98 -10.97 10.81
N LYS A 78 -6.62 -11.90 11.51
CA LYS A 78 -7.17 -13.14 10.93
C LYS A 78 -8.23 -12.85 9.86
N ARG A 79 -9.13 -11.90 10.13
CA ARG A 79 -10.16 -11.47 9.18
C ARG A 79 -9.57 -10.71 8.00
N ALA A 80 -8.57 -9.86 8.22
CA ALA A 80 -7.89 -9.14 7.16
C ALA A 80 -7.16 -10.09 6.17
N LEU A 81 -6.60 -11.21 6.65
CA LEU A 81 -5.93 -12.20 5.79
C LEU A 81 -6.91 -13.07 4.99
N THR A 82 -8.11 -13.31 5.52
CA THR A 82 -9.14 -14.12 4.87
C THR A 82 -10.08 -13.30 3.99
N THR A 83 -10.13 -11.99 4.22
CA THR A 83 -10.82 -11.02 3.37
C THR A 83 -9.87 -10.60 2.26
N SER A 84 -9.96 -11.22 1.08
CA SER A 84 -9.26 -10.72 -0.11
C SER A 84 -10.24 -10.55 -1.28
N VAL A 85 -10.01 -9.50 -2.08
CA VAL A 85 -10.83 -9.23 -3.28
C VAL A 85 -10.53 -10.28 -4.35
N ASP A 86 -9.37 -10.93 -4.31
CA ASP A 86 -9.08 -12.08 -5.17
C ASP A 86 -9.96 -13.28 -4.84
N VAL A 87 -10.27 -13.52 -3.56
CA VAL A 87 -11.24 -14.52 -3.13
C VAL A 87 -12.67 -14.13 -3.52
N LEU A 88 -13.01 -12.83 -3.55
CA LEU A 88 -14.37 -12.37 -3.93
C LEU A 88 -14.60 -12.18 -5.44
N TYR A 89 -13.59 -11.78 -6.22
CA TYR A 89 -13.76 -11.28 -7.60
C TYR A 89 -12.79 -11.87 -8.62
N GLY A 90 -11.89 -12.79 -8.22
CA GLY A 90 -11.07 -13.56 -9.17
C GLY A 90 -10.09 -12.74 -10.01
N THR A 91 -9.57 -11.63 -9.49
CA THR A 91 -8.71 -10.68 -10.23
C THR A 91 -7.25 -11.14 -10.45
N GLY A 92 -6.90 -12.32 -9.92
CA GLY A 92 -5.55 -12.90 -9.95
C GLY A 92 -4.70 -12.42 -8.76
N ALA A 93 -3.96 -13.34 -8.14
CA ALA A 93 -3.36 -13.31 -6.79
C ALA A 93 -2.58 -12.05 -6.32
N PHE A 94 -2.39 -11.05 -7.18
CA PHE A 94 -1.67 -9.81 -6.89
C PHE A 94 -2.52 -8.54 -7.11
N HIS A 95 -3.71 -8.65 -7.71
CA HIS A 95 -4.59 -7.50 -7.96
C HIS A 95 -5.63 -7.30 -6.84
N GLY A 96 -5.94 -8.35 -6.07
CA GLY A 96 -6.95 -8.32 -5.02
C GLY A 96 -6.40 -8.12 -3.60
N LEU A 97 -5.11 -7.78 -3.46
CA LEU A 97 -4.52 -7.45 -2.17
C LEU A 97 -5.12 -6.14 -1.62
N LEU A 98 -5.66 -6.20 -0.40
CA LEU A 98 -6.40 -5.10 0.22
C LEU A 98 -5.54 -4.20 1.11
N TYR A 99 -4.60 -4.80 1.84
CA TYR A 99 -3.77 -4.12 2.83
C TYR A 99 -2.33 -4.00 2.33
N ILE A 100 -2.16 -3.15 1.31
CA ILE A 100 -0.89 -2.80 0.68
C ILE A 100 -0.78 -1.27 0.55
N PRO A 101 0.40 -0.69 0.24
CA PRO A 101 0.53 0.75 0.06
C PRO A 101 -0.50 1.33 -0.90
N GLY A 102 -0.94 2.57 -0.69
CA GLY A 102 -1.94 3.18 -1.57
C GLY A 102 -1.95 4.69 -1.51
N LEU A 103 -2.60 5.31 -2.50
CA LEU A 103 -2.59 6.76 -2.66
C LEU A 103 -3.27 7.52 -1.52
N GLU A 104 -2.54 8.37 -0.85
CA GLU A 104 -2.99 9.16 0.28
C GLU A 104 -3.52 10.53 -0.17
N SER A 105 -4.35 11.14 0.67
CA SER A 105 -4.83 12.49 0.42
C SER A 105 -3.68 13.49 0.52
N ARG A 106 -3.59 14.41 -0.45
CA ARG A 106 -2.66 15.54 -0.39
C ARG A 106 -2.94 16.51 0.76
N SER A 107 -4.15 16.48 1.34
CA SER A 107 -4.51 17.35 2.46
C SER A 107 -3.77 16.99 3.76
N ASN A 108 -3.25 15.77 3.88
CA ASN A 108 -2.46 15.35 5.04
C ASN A 108 -0.97 15.66 4.81
N LYS A 109 -0.37 16.43 5.71
CA LYS A 109 1.04 16.83 5.66
C LYS A 109 2.02 15.66 5.74
N ASN A 110 1.58 14.55 6.33
CA ASN A 110 2.40 13.35 6.53
C ASN A 110 2.22 12.30 5.42
N SER A 111 1.48 12.61 4.37
CA SER A 111 1.23 11.68 3.28
C SER A 111 2.53 11.31 2.56
N LEU A 112 2.75 10.02 2.35
CA LEU A 112 3.95 9.50 1.70
C LEU A 112 3.72 9.30 0.21
N LEU A 113 2.62 8.67 -0.16
CA LEU A 113 2.31 8.31 -1.55
C LEU A 113 1.11 9.11 -2.05
N THR A 114 1.34 10.28 -2.65
CA THR A 114 0.25 11.15 -3.15
C THR A 114 0.05 11.10 -4.67
N GLU A 115 0.95 10.42 -5.38
CA GLU A 115 0.99 10.35 -6.84
C GLU A 115 1.31 8.95 -7.33
N MET A 116 0.80 8.60 -8.52
CA MET A 116 1.11 7.34 -9.17
C MET A 116 2.62 7.22 -9.42
N THR A 117 3.22 6.12 -8.96
CA THR A 117 4.66 5.87 -9.10
C THR A 117 5.11 5.90 -10.56
N TYR A 118 4.32 5.34 -11.47
CA TYR A 118 4.61 5.36 -12.89
C TYR A 118 4.82 6.79 -13.43
N GLU A 119 3.94 7.73 -13.07
CA GLU A 119 4.04 9.13 -13.50
C GLU A 119 5.26 9.82 -12.89
N GLN A 120 5.55 9.57 -11.61
CA GLN A 120 6.74 10.11 -10.95
C GLN A 120 8.03 9.60 -11.62
N LEU A 121 8.11 8.31 -11.94
CA LEU A 121 9.26 7.71 -12.61
C LEU A 121 9.42 8.26 -14.03
N LYS A 122 8.33 8.27 -14.81
CA LYS A 122 8.31 8.80 -16.19
C LYS A 122 8.72 10.28 -16.24
N GLY A 123 8.22 11.09 -15.30
CA GLY A 123 8.55 12.51 -15.19
C GLY A 123 9.93 12.79 -14.59
N GLY A 124 10.61 11.77 -14.07
CA GLY A 124 11.89 11.96 -13.38
C GLY A 124 11.77 12.58 -11.99
N ASN A 125 10.57 12.64 -11.41
CA ASN A 125 10.23 13.25 -10.13
C ASN A 125 10.54 12.30 -8.96
N PHE A 126 11.81 11.94 -8.80
CA PHE A 126 12.30 11.09 -7.72
C PHE A 126 13.75 11.45 -7.38
N ASN A 127 14.24 11.05 -6.20
CA ASN A 127 15.61 11.34 -5.83
C ASN A 127 16.60 10.59 -6.75
N LYS A 128 17.54 11.33 -7.34
CA LYS A 128 18.57 10.76 -8.23
C LYS A 128 19.67 10.10 -7.39
N ILE A 129 19.47 8.82 -7.07
CA ILE A 129 20.37 8.00 -6.28
C ILE A 129 20.80 6.75 -7.07
N ARG A 130 21.90 6.12 -6.66
CA ARG A 130 22.38 4.87 -7.30
C ARG A 130 21.36 3.75 -7.06
N ARG A 131 21.13 2.93 -8.08
CA ARG A 131 20.13 1.85 -8.05
C ARG A 131 20.72 0.57 -8.64
N LEU A 132 20.54 -0.53 -7.92
CA LEU A 132 20.77 -1.88 -8.42
C LEU A 132 19.45 -2.64 -8.37
N MET A 133 19.08 -3.31 -9.46
CA MET A 133 17.86 -4.10 -9.55
C MET A 133 18.18 -5.49 -10.11
N GLY A 134 17.56 -6.54 -9.56
CA GLY A 134 17.75 -7.93 -10.01
C GLY A 134 16.78 -8.89 -9.33
#